data_AF-A0A954Q8T0-F1
#
_entry.id   AF-A0A954Q8T0-F1
#
_cell.length_a   1.000
_cell.length_b   1.000
_cell.length_c   1.000
_cell.angle_alpha   90.00
_cell.angle_beta   90.00
_cell.angle_gamma   90.00
#
_symmetry.space_group_name_H-M   'P 1'
#
loop_
_entity.id
_entity.type
_entity.pdbx_description
1 polymer ?
#
loop_
_entity_poly.entity_id
_entity_poly.type
_entity_poly.pdbx_seq_one_letter_code
_entity_poly.pdbx_strand_id
1 'polypeptide(L)' 'EQLNRVIQGTANYFATPWSHCGDAYRSLDRWIRMRLRCMKFKRKSKVDNVRIRLKHFRNMGLLSLSELRKTCVAG' A
#
# COMPACT_ATOMS: atom_id res chain seq x y z
N GLU A 1 -7.65 6.08 -9.88
CA GLU A 1 -8.54 6.18 -8.70
C GLU A 1 -9.08 4.85 -8.16
N GLN A 2 -9.47 3.88 -9.01
CA GLN A 2 -10.08 2.63 -8.55
C GLN A 2 -9.26 1.83 -7.52
N LEU A 3 -7.92 1.78 -7.67
CA LEU A 3 -7.05 1.06 -6.73
C LEU A 3 -7.06 1.68 -5.32
N ASN A 4 -7.08 3.02 -5.23
CA ASN A 4 -7.14 3.71 -3.93
C ASN A 4 -8.47 3.45 -3.23
N ARG A 5 -9.58 3.35 -3.97
CA ARG A 5 -10.91 3.00 -3.40
C ARG A 5 -10.93 1.57 -2.84
N VAL A 6 -10.36 0.60 -3.54
CA VAL A 6 -10.25 -0.79 -3.05
C VAL A 6 -9.38 -0.87 -1.79
N ILE A 7 -8.26 -0.13 -1.79
CA ILE A 7 -7.38 -0.02 -0.62
C ILE A 7 -8.13 0.55 0.58
N GLN A 8 -8.90 1.63 0.38
CA GLN A 8 -9.72 2.24 1.43
C GLN A 8 -10.81 1.29 1.95
N GLY A 9 -11.56 0.61 1.07
CA GLY A 9 -12.59 -0.35 1.48
C GLY A 9 -11.99 -1.53 2.27
N THR A 10 -10.82 -2.01 1.85
CA THR A 10 -10.09 -3.07 2.56
C THR A 10 -9.62 -2.59 3.93
N ALA A 11 -9.07 -1.37 4.02
CA ALA A 11 -8.71 -0.78 5.30
C ALA A 11 -9.94 -0.67 6.20
N ASN A 12 -11.05 -0.12 5.73
CA ASN A 12 -12.24 0.08 6.55
C ASN A 12 -12.85 -1.23 7.07
N TYR A 13 -12.83 -2.30 6.27
CA TYR A 13 -13.36 -3.60 6.68
C TYR A 13 -12.45 -4.31 7.70
N PHE A 14 -11.13 -4.28 7.48
CA PHE A 14 -10.18 -5.02 8.31
C PHE A 14 -9.56 -4.19 9.44
N ALA A 15 -9.67 -2.86 9.45
CA ALA A 15 -9.16 -1.97 10.49
C ALA A 15 -10.11 -1.89 11.69
N THR A 16 -10.49 -3.06 12.22
CA THR A 16 -11.20 -3.14 13.49
C THR A 16 -10.25 -2.77 14.64
N PRO A 17 -10.72 -2.09 15.70
CA PRO A 17 -9.89 -1.57 16.81
C PRO A 17 -9.05 -2.66 17.50
N TRP A 18 -9.55 -3.89 17.50
CA TRP A 18 -8.96 -5.03 18.18
C TRP A 18 -7.95 -5.80 17.30
N SER A 19 -7.92 -5.56 16.00
CA SER A 19 -7.00 -6.28 15.11
C SER A 19 -5.66 -5.56 15.01
N HIS A 20 -4.60 -6.18 15.54
CA HIS A 20 -3.24 -5.69 15.39
C HIS A 20 -2.68 -6.03 14.00
N CYS A 21 -3.38 -5.65 12.93
CA CYS A 21 -3.06 -5.99 11.53
C CYS A 21 -1.89 -5.17 10.94
N GLY A 22 -1.05 -4.55 11.76
CA GLY A 22 0.01 -3.63 11.30
C GLY A 22 1.00 -4.25 10.34
N ASP A 23 1.52 -5.42 10.68
CA ASP A 23 2.53 -6.12 9.88
C ASP A 23 1.92 -6.73 8.61
N ALA A 24 0.66 -7.17 8.69
CA ALA A 24 -0.10 -7.61 7.53
C ALA A 24 -0.28 -6.46 6.52
N TYR A 25 -0.69 -5.27 6.97
CA TYR A 25 -0.81 -4.09 6.11
C TYR A 25 0.52 -3.65 5.51
N ARG A 26 1.62 -3.69 6.28
CA ARG A 26 2.97 -3.38 5.76
C ARG A 26 3.40 -4.35 4.66
N SER A 27 3.11 -5.64 4.84
CA SER A 27 3.41 -6.69 3.86
C SER A 27 2.56 -6.51 2.60
N LEU A 28 1.27 -6.18 2.76
CA LEU A 28 0.36 -5.89 1.66
C LEU A 28 0.78 -4.64 0.86
N ASP A 29 1.15 -3.55 1.54
CA ASP A 29 1.69 -2.33 0.91
C ASP A 29 2.97 -2.65 0.10
N ARG A 30 3.85 -3.52 0.62
CA ARG A 30 5.04 -3.97 -0.11
C ARG A 30 4.66 -4.76 -1.36
N TRP A 31 3.66 -5.63 -1.28
CA TRP A 31 3.19 -6.42 -2.41
C TRP A 31 2.52 -5.56 -3.49
N ILE A 32 1.66 -4.61 -3.12
CA ILE A 32 1.01 -3.67 -4.05
C ILE A 32 2.05 -2.87 -4.83
N ARG A 33 3.08 -2.33 -4.14
CA ARG A 33 4.18 -1.60 -4.81
C ARG A 33 4.95 -2.49 -5.78
N MET A 34 5.22 -3.74 -5.41
CA MET A 34 5.85 -4.69 -6.33
C MET A 34 4.97 -4.98 -7.54
N ARG A 35 3.66 -5.11 -7.36
CA ARG A 35 2.71 -5.33 -8.46
C ARG A 35 2.69 -4.16 -9.43
N LEU A 36 2.67 -2.92 -8.93
CA LEU A 36 2.75 -1.72 -9.76
C LEU A 36 4.06 -1.66 -10.56
N ARG A 37 5.20 -2.01 -9.95
CA ARG A 37 6.49 -2.10 -10.67
C ARG A 37 6.44 -3.16 -11.76
N CYS A 38 5.84 -4.32 -11.49
CA CYS A 38 5.68 -5.38 -12.49
C CYS A 38 4.77 -4.94 -13.65
N MET A 39 3.72 -4.16 -13.38
CA MET A 39 2.86 -3.63 -14.45
C MET A 39 3.61 -2.66 -15.37
N LYS A 40 4.52 -1.85 -14.82
CA LYS A 40 5.32 -0.88 -15.57
C LYS A 40 6.46 -1.52 -16.37
N PHE A 41 7.25 -2.40 -15.74
CA PHE A 41 8.43 -3.02 -16.36
C PHE A 41 8.17 -4.41 -16.95
N LYS A 42 6.92 -4.92 -16.85
CA LYS A 42 6.49 -6.25 -17.29
C LYS A 42 7.34 -7.40 -16.73
N ARG A 43 8.01 -7.17 -15.59
CA ARG A 43 8.92 -8.14 -14.93
C ARG A 43 8.89 -7.98 -13.43
N LYS A 44 9.24 -9.04 -12.70
CA LYS A 44 9.40 -9.03 -11.24
C LYS A 44 10.88 -8.98 -10.88
N SER A 45 11.41 -7.78 -10.61
CA SER A 45 12.81 -7.61 -10.21
C SER A 45 12.99 -6.68 -9.02
N LYS A 46 13.96 -7.00 -8.15
CA LYS A 46 14.38 -6.12 -7.04
C LYS A 46 15.13 -4.89 -7.54
N VAL A 47 15.75 -4.95 -8.72
CA VAL A 47 16.47 -3.82 -9.33
C VAL A 47 15.53 -2.65 -9.64
N ASP A 48 14.28 -2.97 -9.98
CA ASP A 48 13.25 -1.97 -10.25
C ASP A 48 12.85 -1.18 -8.98
N ASN A 49 13.24 -1.66 -7.78
CA ASN A 49 13.05 -0.93 -6.53
C ASN A 49 13.89 0.35 -6.46
N VAL A 50 15.06 0.33 -7.10
CA VAL A 50 15.96 1.49 -7.19
C VAL A 50 15.47 2.46 -8.26
N ARG A 51 14.92 1.93 -9.36
CA ARG A 51 14.39 2.72 -10.49
C ARG A 51 13.14 3.49 -10.14
N ILE A 52 12.16 2.85 -9.50
CA ILE A 52 10.94 3.52 -9.01
C ILE A 52 10.98 3.56 -7.50
N ARG A 53 11.53 4.65 -6.95
CA ARG A 53 11.60 4.88 -5.50
C ARG A 53 10.21 5.08 -4.90
N LEU A 54 10.12 4.86 -3.59
CA LEU A 54 8.91 5.09 -2.79
C LEU A 54 8.34 6.51 -2.95
N LYS A 55 9.21 7.53 -3.10
CA LYS A 55 8.79 8.92 -3.33
C LYS A 55 7.92 9.07 -4.60
N HIS A 56 8.21 8.31 -5.65
CA HIS A 56 7.43 8.37 -6.89
C HIS A 56 5.99 7.85 -6.68
N PHE A 57 5.81 6.77 -5.91
CA PHE A 57 4.48 6.27 -5.57
C PHE A 57 3.69 7.22 -4.67
N ARG A 58 4.38 7.90 -3.73
CA ARG A 58 3.76 8.94 -2.90
C ARG A 58 3.30 10.14 -3.73
N ASN A 59 4.15 10.62 -4.65
CA ASN A 59 3.80 11.72 -5.55
C ASN A 59 2.63 11.37 -6.50
N MET A 60 2.43 10.08 -6.79
CA MET A 60 1.32 9.57 -7.59
C MET A 60 0.01 9.43 -6.78
N GLY A 61 0.03 9.75 -5.48
CA GLY A 61 -1.13 9.67 -4.60
C GLY A 61 -1.52 8.24 -4.19
N LEU A 62 -0.58 7.28 -4.23
CA LEU A 62 -0.86 5.93 -3.73
C LEU A 62 -1.03 5.95 -2.21
N LEU A 63 -2.25 5.73 -1.74
CA LEU A 63 -2.54 5.60 -0.32
C LEU A 63 -1.91 4.33 0.22
N SER A 64 -1.22 4.45 1.36
CA SER A 64 -0.66 3.31 2.05
C SER A 64 -1.62 2.85 3.15
N LEU A 65 -1.92 1.54 3.19
CA LEU A 65 -2.82 0.94 4.18
C LEU A 65 -2.31 1.19 5.60
N SER A 66 -0.99 1.20 5.75
CA SER A 66 -0.33 1.49 7.02
C SER A 66 -0.55 2.93 7.52
N GLU A 67 -0.79 3.89 6.63
CA GLU A 67 -1.06 5.29 6.97
C GLU A 67 -2.55 5.51 7.28
N LEU A 68 -3.45 4.85 6.55
CA LEU A 68 -4.89 4.79 6.86
C LEU A 68 -5.19 4.16 8.23
N ARG A 69 -4.42 3.15 8.65
CA ARG A 69 -4.55 2.58 10.00
C ARG A 69 -4.26 3.61 11.10
N LYS A 70 -3.26 4.48 10.91
CA LYS A 70 -2.86 5.47 11.94
C LYS A 70 -3.98 6.48 12.21
N THR A 71 -4.76 6.82 11.18
CA THR A 71 -5.90 7.74 11.33
C THR A 71 -7.10 7.09 12.02
N CYS A 72 -7.30 5.77 11.90
CA CYS A 72 -8.40 5.06 12.57
C CYS A 72 -8.14 4.76 14.07
N VAL A 73 -6.88 4.62 14.49
CA VAL A 73 -6.53 4.35 15.91
C VAL A 73 -6.47 5.63 16.76
N ALA A 74 -6.40 6.80 16.11
CA ALA A 74 -6.30 8.11 16.78
C ALA A 74 -7.66 8.81 16.97
N GLY A 75 -8.78 8.14 16.64
CA GLY A 75 -10.14 8.62 16.79
C GLY A 75 -10.86 7.96 17.96
#